data_AF-A0A7C4QUI3-F1
#
_entry.id   AF-A0A7C4QUI3-F1
#
_cell.length_a   1.000
_cell.length_b   1.000
_cell.length_c   1.000
_cell.angle_alpha   90.00
_cell.angle_beta   90.00
_cell.angle_gamma   90.00
#
_symmetry.space_group_name_H-M   'P 1'
#
loop_
_entity.id
_entity.type
_entity.pdbx_description
1 polymer ?
#
loop_
_entity_poly.entity_id
_entity_poly.type
_entity_poly.pdbx_seq_one_letter_code
_entity_poly.pdbx_strand_id
1 'polypeptide(L)' 'MTDDIEYEEITSDEVDRVVAALEELAASVTSETIQAFLQEASHNIYYLLYDDDEADAAA' A
#
# COMPACT_ATOMS: atom_id res chain seq x y z
N MET A 1 7.03 9.27 25.68
CA MET A 1 7.81 9.82 24.56
C MET A 1 7.63 8.85 23.44
N THR A 2 6.61 9.10 22.62
CA THR A 2 6.58 8.51 21.28
C THR A 2 7.59 9.37 20.54
N ASP A 3 8.76 8.81 20.21
CA ASP A 3 9.61 9.46 19.22
C ASP A 3 8.73 9.75 18.00
N ASP A 4 8.68 11.01 17.56
CA ASP A 4 8.18 11.38 16.24
C ASP A 4 9.13 10.73 15.22
N ILE A 5 8.96 9.41 15.01
CA ILE A 5 9.65 8.69 13.96
C ILE A 5 8.94 9.12 12.68
N GLU A 6 9.51 10.12 12.02
CA GLU A 6 9.18 10.46 10.64
C GLU A 6 9.58 9.25 9.78
N TYR A 7 8.59 8.55 9.25
CA TYR A 7 8.81 7.49 8.27
C TYR A 7 9.11 8.13 6.91
N GLU A 8 9.91 7.44 6.11
CA GLU A 8 10.12 7.81 4.71
C GLU A 8 8.80 7.71 3.93
N GLU A 9 8.49 8.75 3.15
CA GLU A 9 7.35 8.74 2.22
C GLU A 9 7.60 7.72 1.11
N ILE A 10 6.56 6.95 0.77
CA ILE A 10 6.66 5.95 -0.29
C ILE A 10 6.51 6.60 -1.66
N THR A 11 7.45 6.34 -2.56
CA THR A 11 7.36 6.87 -3.93
C THR A 11 6.36 6.08 -4.78
N SER A 12 5.85 6.69 -5.84
CA SER A 12 4.92 6.00 -6.76
C SER A 12 5.54 4.74 -7.38
N ASP A 13 6.82 4.80 -7.75
CA ASP A 13 7.55 3.64 -8.30
C ASP A 13 7.71 2.51 -7.27
N GLU A 14 7.73 2.82 -5.98
CA GLU A 14 7.76 1.83 -4.90
C GLU A 14 6.39 1.20 -4.67
N VAL A 15 5.33 2.02 -4.67
CA VAL A 15 3.94 1.53 -4.63
C VAL A 15 3.69 0.55 -5.77
N ASP A 16 4.02 0.91 -7.01
CA ASP A 16 3.82 0.05 -8.19
C ASP A 16 4.55 -1.30 -8.04
N ARG A 17 5.79 -1.27 -7.56
CA ARG A 17 6.58 -2.50 -7.32
C ARG A 17 5.97 -3.38 -6.25
N VAL A 18 5.50 -2.79 -5.15
CA VAL A 18 4.91 -3.54 -4.04
C VAL A 18 3.56 -4.12 -4.45
N VAL A 19 2.71 -3.37 -5.14
CA VAL A 19 1.42 -3.87 -5.61
C VAL A 19 1.61 -5.03 -6.59
N ALA A 20 2.53 -4.91 -7.55
CA ALA A 20 2.84 -6.00 -8.48
C ALA A 20 3.29 -7.28 -7.74
N ALA A 21 4.12 -7.14 -6.71
CA ALA A 21 4.57 -8.27 -5.89
C ALA A 21 3.42 -8.91 -5.09
N LEU A 22 2.49 -8.11 -4.56
CA LEU A 22 1.32 -8.60 -3.84
C LEU A 22 0.33 -9.31 -4.77
N GLU A 23 0.16 -8.82 -6.00
CA GLU A 23 -0.66 -9.46 -7.03
C GLU A 23 -0.08 -10.81 -7.46
N GLU A 24 1.24 -10.88 -7.68
CA GLU A 24 1.94 -12.13 -8.00
C GLU A 24 1.80 -13.14 -6.85
N LEU A 25 2.00 -12.68 -5.61
CA LEU A 25 1.84 -13.52 -4.43
C LEU A 25 0.40 -14.04 -4.33
N ALA A 26 -0.61 -13.17 -4.50
CA ALA A 26 -2.02 -13.52 -4.47
C ALA A 26 -2.36 -14.57 -5.54
N ALA A 27 -1.78 -14.47 -6.74
CA ALA A 27 -1.96 -15.45 -7.81
C ALA A 27 -1.32 -16.81 -7.49
N SER A 28 -0.30 -16.85 -6.62
CA SER A 28 0.41 -18.08 -6.25
C SER A 28 -0.20 -18.84 -5.07
N VAL A 29 -1.00 -18.19 -4.22
CA VAL A 29 -1.64 -18.83 -3.06
C VAL A 29 -3.01 -19.39 -3.41
N THR A 30 -3.36 -20.54 -2.82
CA THR A 30 -4.65 -21.20 -3.02
C THR A 30 -5.67 -20.91 -1.92
N SER A 31 -5.25 -20.24 -0.85
CA SER A 31 -6.12 -19.89 0.28
C SER A 31 -6.88 -18.61 -0.03
N GLU A 32 -8.20 -18.69 -0.11
CA GLU A 32 -9.08 -17.53 -0.34
C GLU A 32 -8.90 -16.45 0.74
N THR A 33 -8.69 -16.85 1.98
CA THR A 33 -8.43 -15.91 3.09
C THR A 33 -7.14 -15.12 2.84
N ILE A 34 -6.06 -15.80 2.45
CA ILE A 34 -4.78 -15.14 2.18
C ILE A 34 -4.90 -14.24 0.94
N GLN A 35 -5.58 -14.69 -0.11
CA GLN A 35 -5.85 -13.86 -1.30
C GLN A 35 -6.60 -12.57 -0.95
N ALA A 36 -7.65 -12.66 -0.13
CA ALA A 36 -8.41 -11.49 0.31
C ALA A 36 -7.54 -10.49 1.08
N PHE A 37 -6.72 -10.98 2.01
CA PHE A 37 -5.78 -10.11 2.75
C PHE A 37 -4.76 -9.43 1.84
N LEU A 38 -4.22 -10.14 0.85
CA LEU A 38 -3.26 -9.56 -0.10
C LEU A 38 -3.90 -8.49 -0.99
N GLN A 39 -5.13 -8.72 -1.43
CA GLN A 39 -5.88 -7.73 -2.22
C GLN A 39 -6.21 -6.48 -1.41
N GLU A 40 -6.62 -6.64 -0.15
CA GLU A 40 -6.85 -5.52 0.78
C GLU A 40 -5.55 -4.72 1.02
N ALA A 41 -4.43 -5.42 1.22
CA ALA A 41 -3.13 -4.78 1.38
C ALA A 41 -2.72 -3.98 0.14
N SER A 42 -2.87 -4.53 -1.07
CA SER A 42 -2.59 -3.81 -2.32
C SER A 42 -3.43 -2.54 -2.44
N HIS A 43 -4.72 -2.61 -2.08
CA HIS A 43 -5.62 -1.46 -2.14
C HIS A 43 -5.22 -0.36 -1.13
N ASN A 44 -4.90 -0.76 0.10
CA ASN A 44 -4.45 0.18 1.14
C ASN A 44 -3.15 0.89 0.75
N ILE A 45 -2.21 0.16 0.13
CA ILE A 45 -0.94 0.74 -0.32
C ILE A 45 -1.16 1.70 -1.50
N TYR A 46 -2.09 1.39 -2.41
CA TYR A 46 -2.48 2.31 -3.47
C TYR A 46 -3.07 3.62 -2.92
N TYR A 47 -3.86 3.54 -1.85
CA TYR A 47 -4.44 4.73 -1.22
C TYR A 47 -3.42 5.66 -0.57
N LEU A 48 -2.27 5.15 -0.11
CA LEU A 48 -1.21 6.00 0.46
C LEU A 48 -0.71 7.05 -0.55
N LEU A 49 -0.81 6.75 -1.84
CA LEU A 49 -0.41 7.65 -2.92
C LEU A 49 -1.49 8.71 -3.24
N TYR A 50 -2.76 8.37 -3.00
CA TYR A 50 -3.90 9.24 -3.32
C TYR A 50 -4.40 10.08 -2.13
N ASP A 51 -4.21 9.63 -0.89
CA ASP A 51 -4.57 10.41 0.30
C ASP A 51 -3.61 11.60 0.51
N ASP A 52 -2.36 11.51 0.05
CA ASP A 52 -1.42 12.66 0.06
C ASP A 52 -1.88 13.78 -0.89
N ASP A 53 -2.49 13.45 -2.03
CA ASP A 53 -3.03 14.45 -2.97
C ASP A 53 -4.29 15.17 -2.41
N GLU A 54 -5.09 14.52 -1.55
CA GLU A 54 -6.32 15.10 -1.00
C GLU A 54 -6.07 15.82 0.35
N ALA A 55 -5.05 15.43 1.11
CA ALA A 55 -4.64 16.14 2.32
C ALA A 55 -4.02 17.52 2.02
N ASP A 56 -3.28 17.66 0.92
CA ASP A 56 -2.61 18.93 0.54
C ASP A 56 -3.54 19.87 -0.26
N ALA A 57 -4.62 19.36 -0.85
CA ALA A 57 -5.63 20.16 -1.57
C ALA A 57 -6.61 20.91 -0.63
N ALA A 58 -6.61 20.59 0.67
CA ALA A 58 -7.51 21.17 1.67
C ALA A 58 -6.87 22.25 2.58
N ALA A 59 -5.63 22.68 2.30
CA ALA A 59 -4.88 23.67 3.07
C ALA A 59 -4.95 25.11 2.52
#